data_AF-A0A2V4E0D7-F1
#
_entry.id   AF-A0A2V4E0D7-F1
#
_cell.length_a   1.000
_cell.length_b   1.000
_cell.length_c   1.000
_cell.angle_alpha   90.00
_cell.angle_beta   90.00
_cell.angle_gamma   90.00
#
_symmetry.space_group_name_H-M   'P 1'
#
loop_
_entity.id
_entity.type
_entity.pdbx_description
1 polymer ?
#
loop_
_entity_poly.entity_id
_entity_poly.type
_entity_poly.pdbx_seq_one_letter_code
_entity_poly.pdbx_strand_id
1 'polypeptide(L)'
;MAKVNQIRHFVDRNVERQLVREYLMKETERAGFGGLHFERAFDNTSICTKVTLQAERVGMVIGRRGKIINELQRRIRTDFNLENPKLQVEEIENPALNAQVMASKLASALERGWYFRRAGHSSVLNVIEAGAKGCLIIIAGKLTGSRHRTEKFLKGHIKFCGETALTHMEVGQSTAVVKLGTIGCTVAIMKPGTKLPHEVDIISRIDAGLGPYVAPAMAGTEGTEDIIEESLSEEEAATELESLEKLQEDQKAVTEESSDDDASEETESEAEPAEAEPAEAEPAEAEPAEAEPAEAEPAEAEPEQRKRRKK
;
A
#
# COMPACT_ATOMS: atom_id res chain seq x y z
N MET A 1 -21.47 -42.30 10.96
CA MET A 1 -20.51 -41.24 11.29
C MET A 1 -20.67 -40.89 12.77
N ALA A 2 -19.60 -41.04 13.57
CA ALA A 2 -19.64 -40.63 14.97
C ALA A 2 -19.93 -39.11 15.06
N LYS A 3 -20.79 -38.70 15.99
CA LYS A 3 -21.08 -37.27 16.25
C LYS A 3 -19.78 -36.60 16.70
N VAL A 4 -19.11 -35.90 15.77
CA VAL A 4 -17.92 -35.11 16.09
C VAL A 4 -18.38 -33.90 16.90
N ASN A 5 -17.64 -33.57 17.96
CA ASN A 5 -17.88 -32.36 18.75
C ASN A 5 -17.80 -31.13 17.83
N GLN A 6 -18.81 -30.26 17.88
CA GLN A 6 -18.89 -29.07 17.03
C GLN A 6 -17.62 -28.21 17.13
N ILE A 7 -17.08 -28.03 18.34
CA ILE A 7 -15.84 -27.26 18.58
C ILE A 7 -14.68 -27.89 17.81
N ARG A 8 -14.52 -29.21 17.91
CA ARG A 8 -13.46 -29.94 17.22
C ARG A 8 -13.57 -29.80 15.71
N HIS A 9 -14.79 -29.92 15.18
CA HIS A 9 -15.04 -29.74 13.76
C HIS A 9 -14.72 -28.30 13.27
N PHE A 10 -14.95 -27.26 14.08
CA PHE A 10 -14.52 -25.90 13.73
C PHE A 10 -12.99 -25.75 13.74
N VAL A 11 -12.32 -26.34 14.73
CA VAL A 11 -10.85 -26.31 14.82
C VAL A 11 -10.22 -27.05 13.65
N ASP A 12 -10.66 -28.27 13.36
CA ASP A 12 -10.15 -29.09 12.25
C ASP A 12 -10.29 -28.34 10.91
N ARG A 13 -11.44 -27.70 10.68
CA ARG A 13 -11.67 -26.87 9.48
C ARG A 13 -10.75 -25.65 9.40
N ASN A 14 -10.46 -24.99 10.52
CA ASN A 14 -9.56 -23.84 10.53
C ASN A 14 -8.11 -24.28 10.25
N VAL A 15 -7.72 -25.45 10.75
CA VAL A 15 -6.42 -26.05 10.43
C VAL A 15 -6.31 -26.34 8.93
N GLU A 16 -7.32 -26.95 8.33
CA GLU A 16 -7.35 -27.19 6.87
C GLU A 16 -7.21 -25.89 6.07
N ARG A 17 -7.96 -24.83 6.45
CA ARG A 17 -7.87 -23.51 5.79
C ARG A 17 -6.47 -22.90 5.90
N GLN A 18 -5.86 -23.00 7.07
CA GLN A 18 -4.52 -22.46 7.30
C GLN A 18 -3.46 -23.21 6.50
N LEU A 19 -3.56 -24.54 6.42
CA LEU A 19 -2.65 -25.37 5.62
C LEU A 19 -2.74 -25.01 4.13
N VAL A 20 -3.96 -24.83 3.60
CA VAL A 20 -4.17 -24.39 2.21
C VAL A 20 -3.62 -22.98 1.99
N ARG A 21 -3.80 -22.07 2.95
CA ARG A 21 -3.23 -20.72 2.90
C ARG A 21 -1.71 -20.76 2.80
N GLU A 22 -1.03 -21.52 3.66
CA GLU A 22 0.42 -21.66 3.64
C GLU A 22 0.94 -22.28 2.33
N TYR A 23 0.22 -23.28 1.81
CA TYR A 23 0.54 -23.90 0.54
C TYR A 23 0.45 -22.91 -0.62
N LEU A 24 -0.68 -22.21 -0.75
CA LEU A 24 -0.89 -21.23 -1.80
C LEU A 24 0.09 -20.06 -1.69
N MET A 25 0.39 -19.60 -0.47
CA MET A 25 1.36 -18.54 -0.25
C MET A 25 2.76 -18.90 -0.77
N LYS A 26 3.21 -20.14 -0.58
CA LYS A 26 4.50 -20.63 -1.08
C LYS A 26 4.54 -20.74 -2.61
N GLU A 27 3.50 -21.33 -3.20
CA GLU A 27 3.45 -21.55 -4.66
C GLU A 27 3.24 -20.25 -5.45
N THR A 28 2.52 -19.28 -4.88
CA THR A 28 2.15 -18.02 -5.55
C THR A 28 3.03 -16.84 -5.16
N GLU A 29 4.17 -17.08 -4.53
CA GLU A 29 5.14 -16.03 -4.15
C GLU A 29 5.51 -15.12 -5.33
N ARG A 30 5.72 -15.71 -6.51
CA ARG A 30 6.03 -14.99 -7.76
C ARG A 30 4.87 -14.15 -8.30
N ALA A 31 3.63 -14.48 -7.97
CA ALA A 31 2.45 -13.76 -8.43
C ALA A 31 2.05 -12.61 -7.48
N GLY A 32 2.60 -12.59 -6.26
CA GLY A 32 2.23 -11.64 -5.21
C GLY A 32 0.94 -12.05 -4.52
N PHE A 33 1.06 -12.85 -3.46
CA PHE A 33 -0.06 -13.30 -2.64
C PHE A 33 -0.58 -12.17 -1.76
N GLY A 34 -1.87 -11.81 -1.88
CA GLY A 34 -2.47 -10.79 -1.01
C GLY A 34 -3.43 -11.36 0.04
N GLY A 35 -4.27 -12.32 -0.34
CA GLY A 35 -5.33 -12.80 0.52
C GLY A 35 -5.98 -14.08 0.02
N LEU A 36 -6.69 -14.76 0.91
CA LEU A 36 -7.41 -15.97 0.60
C LEU A 36 -8.76 -15.96 1.31
N HIS A 37 -9.84 -16.05 0.54
CA HIS A 37 -11.20 -16.16 1.05
C HIS A 37 -11.76 -17.55 0.75
N PHE A 38 -12.44 -18.13 1.74
CA PHE A 38 -13.04 -19.45 1.65
C PHE A 38 -14.56 -19.35 1.77
N GLU A 39 -15.24 -19.64 0.67
CA GLU A 39 -16.69 -19.74 0.60
C GLU A 39 -17.09 -21.21 0.50
N ARG A 40 -18.11 -21.61 1.26
CA ARG A 40 -18.73 -22.92 1.08
C ARG A 40 -19.98 -22.72 0.24
N ALA A 41 -19.92 -23.12 -1.02
CA ALA A 41 -21.02 -22.97 -1.94
C ALA A 41 -21.69 -24.34 -2.19
N PHE A 42 -22.98 -24.31 -2.51
CA PHE A 42 -23.67 -25.47 -3.06
C PHE A 42 -23.67 -25.31 -4.57
N ASP A 43 -23.14 -26.30 -5.29
CA ASP A 43 -23.29 -26.37 -6.74
C ASP A 43 -24.12 -27.59 -7.09
N ASN A 44 -25.34 -27.33 -7.60
CA ASN A 44 -26.38 -28.21 -8.16
C ASN A 44 -26.69 -29.55 -7.45
N THR A 45 -25.71 -30.30 -6.94
CA THR A 45 -25.87 -31.59 -6.23
C THR A 45 -24.79 -31.83 -5.15
N SER A 46 -23.70 -31.05 -5.08
CA SER A 46 -22.61 -31.30 -4.13
C SER A 46 -22.14 -30.05 -3.38
N ILE A 47 -21.63 -30.26 -2.17
CA ILE A 47 -20.96 -29.23 -1.39
C ILE A 47 -19.62 -28.96 -2.07
N CYS A 48 -19.37 -27.71 -2.46
CA CYS A 48 -18.09 -27.29 -3.03
C CYS A 48 -17.43 -26.22 -2.17
N THR A 49 -16.11 -26.26 -2.12
CA THR A 49 -15.32 -25.22 -1.46
C THR A 49 -14.78 -24.27 -2.51
N LYS A 50 -15.32 -23.06 -2.56
CA LYS A 50 -14.85 -22.00 -3.44
C LYS A 50 -13.74 -21.24 -2.72
N VAL A 51 -12.57 -21.24 -3.32
CA VAL A 51 -11.36 -20.61 -2.78
C VAL A 51 -11.03 -19.44 -3.68
N THR A 52 -11.21 -18.23 -3.17
CA THR A 52 -10.90 -17.00 -3.89
C THR A 52 -9.54 -16.50 -3.46
N LEU A 53 -8.57 -16.57 -4.37
CA LEU A 53 -7.22 -16.09 -4.16
C LEU A 53 -7.09 -14.67 -4.70
N GLN A 54 -6.68 -13.73 -3.84
CA GLN A 54 -6.36 -12.37 -4.26
C GLN A 54 -4.87 -12.27 -4.59
N ALA A 55 -4.55 -11.86 -5.81
CA ALA A 55 -3.19 -11.75 -6.30
C ALA A 55 -2.93 -10.43 -7.03
N GLU A 56 -1.68 -9.95 -6.99
CA GLU A 56 -1.26 -8.79 -7.78
C GLU A 56 -1.20 -9.13 -9.28
N ARG A 57 -0.61 -10.29 -9.65
CA ARG A 57 -0.48 -10.71 -11.04
C ARG A 57 -1.31 -11.96 -11.31
N VAL A 58 -2.57 -11.78 -11.67
CA VAL A 58 -3.52 -12.86 -11.97
C VAL A 58 -2.99 -13.81 -13.07
N GLY A 59 -2.42 -13.26 -14.14
CA GLY A 59 -1.89 -14.05 -15.25
C GLY A 59 -0.81 -15.06 -14.84
N MET A 60 -0.01 -14.74 -13.81
CA MET A 60 1.03 -15.63 -13.30
C MET A 60 0.44 -16.81 -12.49
N VAL A 61 -0.69 -16.62 -11.83
CA VAL A 61 -1.39 -17.69 -11.08
C VAL A 61 -2.12 -18.65 -12.04
N ILE A 62 -2.78 -18.12 -13.07
CA ILE A 62 -3.46 -18.93 -14.08
C ILE A 62 -2.44 -19.76 -14.87
N GLY A 63 -1.34 -19.12 -15.26
CA GLY A 63 -0.30 -19.71 -16.09
C GLY A 63 -0.73 -19.93 -17.54
N ARG A 64 0.17 -20.52 -18.34
CA ARG A 64 -0.09 -20.76 -19.77
C ARG A 64 -1.24 -21.75 -19.94
N ARG A 65 -2.31 -21.34 -20.65
CA ARG A 65 -3.53 -22.14 -20.89
C ARG A 65 -4.17 -22.69 -19.60
N GLY A 66 -4.04 -21.99 -18.47
CA GLY A 66 -4.60 -22.45 -17.19
C GLY A 66 -3.89 -23.66 -16.58
N LYS A 67 -2.68 -24.01 -17.03
CA LYS A 67 -1.97 -25.19 -16.52
C LYS A 67 -1.70 -25.11 -15.02
N ILE A 68 -1.27 -23.94 -14.52
CA ILE A 68 -0.86 -23.77 -13.12
C ILE A 68 -2.08 -23.80 -12.21
N ILE A 69 -3.16 -23.09 -12.54
CA ILE A 69 -4.40 -23.10 -11.75
C ILE A 69 -5.03 -24.50 -11.66
N ASN A 70 -5.03 -25.26 -12.76
CA ASN A 70 -5.51 -26.65 -12.77
C ASN A 70 -4.63 -27.57 -11.92
N GLU A 71 -3.32 -27.35 -11.92
CA GLU A 71 -2.37 -28.08 -11.07
C GLU A 71 -2.57 -27.77 -9.59
N LEU A 72 -2.71 -26.48 -9.23
CA LEU A 72 -3.02 -26.06 -7.86
C LEU A 72 -4.34 -26.66 -7.39
N GLN A 73 -5.39 -26.62 -8.21
CA GLN A 73 -6.68 -27.21 -7.88
C GLN A 73 -6.59 -28.73 -7.66
N ARG A 74 -5.78 -29.44 -8.46
CA ARG A 74 -5.53 -30.88 -8.30
C ARG A 74 -4.76 -31.19 -7.01
N ARG A 75 -3.72 -30.42 -6.70
CA ARG A 75 -2.94 -30.60 -5.46
C ARG A 75 -3.79 -30.31 -4.23
N ILE A 76 -4.60 -29.26 -4.26
CA ILE A 76 -5.54 -28.94 -3.17
C ILE A 76 -6.53 -30.09 -2.91
N ARG A 77 -7.00 -30.76 -3.97
CA ARG A 77 -7.84 -31.97 -3.84
C ARG A 77 -7.10 -33.14 -3.21
N THR A 78 -5.86 -33.37 -3.64
CA THR A 78 -5.10 -34.58 -3.28
C THR A 78 -4.50 -34.47 -1.88
N ASP A 79 -3.94 -33.31 -1.54
CA ASP A 79 -3.13 -33.12 -0.34
C ASP A 79 -3.99 -32.74 0.87
N PHE A 80 -5.05 -31.94 0.65
CA PHE A 80 -5.92 -31.44 1.72
C PHE A 80 -7.30 -32.10 1.74
N ASN A 81 -7.56 -33.07 0.85
CA ASN A 81 -8.83 -33.81 0.74
C ASN A 81 -10.07 -32.91 0.74
N LEU A 82 -9.95 -31.71 0.15
CA LEU A 82 -11.07 -30.80 0.04
C LEU A 82 -12.10 -31.37 -0.95
N GLU A 83 -13.37 -31.31 -0.55
CA GLU A 83 -14.48 -31.73 -1.39
C GLU A 83 -14.68 -30.71 -2.52
N ASN A 84 -14.36 -31.12 -3.76
CA ASN A 84 -14.52 -30.35 -4.99
C ASN A 84 -14.10 -28.87 -4.88
N PRO A 85 -12.81 -28.56 -4.59
CA PRO A 85 -12.32 -27.20 -4.53
C PRO A 85 -12.42 -26.56 -5.91
N LYS A 86 -12.93 -25.33 -5.94
CA LYS A 86 -12.93 -24.44 -7.11
C LYS A 86 -12.05 -23.25 -6.75
N LEU A 87 -10.89 -23.14 -7.40
CA LEU A 87 -9.97 -22.04 -7.20
C LEU A 87 -10.35 -20.92 -8.19
N GLN A 88 -10.65 -19.74 -7.65
CA GLN A 88 -10.86 -18.50 -8.40
C GLN A 88 -9.76 -17.51 -8.02
N VAL A 89 -9.37 -16.68 -8.97
CA VAL A 89 -8.33 -15.68 -8.76
C VAL A 89 -8.95 -14.31 -9.02
N GLU A 90 -8.83 -13.43 -8.05
CA GLU A 90 -9.26 -12.03 -8.11
C GLU A 90 -8.02 -11.12 -8.10
N GLU A 91 -8.11 -10.03 -8.83
CA GLU A 91 -7.08 -9.00 -8.84
C GLU A 91 -7.23 -8.09 -7.63
N ILE A 92 -6.11 -7.65 -7.07
CA ILE A 92 -6.09 -6.65 -6.01
C ILE A 92 -6.03 -5.28 -6.66
N GLU A 93 -7.03 -4.42 -6.40
CA GLU A 93 -7.10 -3.06 -6.96
C GLU A 93 -5.82 -2.25 -6.67
N ASN A 94 -5.40 -2.22 -5.40
CA ASN A 94 -4.23 -1.47 -4.96
C ASN A 94 -3.23 -2.39 -4.24
N PRO A 95 -2.25 -2.97 -4.95
CA PRO A 95 -1.31 -3.93 -4.35
C PRO A 95 -0.37 -3.28 -3.31
N ALA A 96 -0.21 -1.96 -3.36
CA ALA A 96 0.61 -1.21 -2.41
C ALA A 96 -0.05 -1.08 -1.02
N LEU A 97 -1.38 -1.18 -0.93
CA LEU A 97 -2.10 -1.13 0.35
C LEU A 97 -2.09 -2.47 1.08
N ASN A 98 -1.82 -3.57 0.38
CA ASN A 98 -1.76 -4.90 0.98
C ASN A 98 -0.37 -5.18 1.57
N ALA A 99 -0.30 -5.38 2.88
CA ALA A 99 0.96 -5.57 3.60
C ALA A 99 1.72 -6.85 3.18
N GLN A 100 1.01 -7.93 2.85
CA GLN A 100 1.62 -9.21 2.48
C GLN A 100 2.28 -9.13 1.10
N VAL A 101 1.63 -8.49 0.13
CA VAL A 101 2.18 -8.26 -1.22
C VAL A 101 3.43 -7.38 -1.12
N MET A 102 3.36 -6.30 -0.33
CA MET A 102 4.49 -5.38 -0.14
C MET A 102 5.68 -6.05 0.55
N ALA A 103 5.43 -6.94 1.52
CA ALA A 103 6.48 -7.74 2.13
C ALA A 103 7.17 -8.64 1.08
N SER A 104 6.41 -9.35 0.24
CA SER A 104 6.99 -10.19 -0.82
C SER A 104 7.78 -9.37 -1.85
N LYS A 105 7.29 -8.19 -2.23
CA LYS A 105 8.01 -7.25 -3.12
C LYS A 105 9.34 -6.80 -2.53
N LEU A 106 9.35 -6.43 -1.24
CA LEU A 106 10.55 -6.02 -0.54
C LEU A 106 11.56 -7.18 -0.46
N ALA A 107 11.10 -8.40 -0.17
CA ALA A 107 11.97 -9.58 -0.16
C ALA A 107 12.58 -9.82 -1.55
N SER A 108 11.78 -9.81 -2.61
CA SER A 108 12.28 -9.95 -3.98
C SER A 108 13.27 -8.82 -4.36
N ALA A 109 13.09 -7.61 -3.85
CA ALA A 109 14.04 -6.51 -4.11
C ALA A 109 15.41 -6.76 -3.45
N LEU A 110 15.41 -7.27 -2.22
CA LEU A 110 16.64 -7.65 -1.52
C LEU A 110 17.33 -8.85 -2.19
N GLU A 111 16.58 -9.83 -2.68
CA GLU A 111 17.12 -10.98 -3.43
C GLU A 111 17.77 -10.57 -4.75
N ARG A 112 17.23 -9.53 -5.41
CA ARG A 112 17.86 -8.91 -6.59
C ARG A 112 19.12 -8.11 -6.25
N GLY A 113 19.46 -7.94 -4.97
CA GLY A 113 20.66 -7.24 -4.52
C GLY A 113 20.49 -5.73 -4.34
N TRP A 114 19.26 -5.22 -4.19
CA TRP A 114 19.06 -3.81 -3.85
C TRP A 114 19.57 -3.52 -2.44
N TYR A 115 20.20 -2.36 -2.25
CA TYR A 115 20.64 -1.94 -0.93
C TYR A 115 19.45 -1.71 0.02
N PHE A 116 19.52 -2.24 1.25
CA PHE A 116 18.38 -2.30 2.17
C PHE A 116 17.76 -0.94 2.48
N ARG A 117 18.56 0.15 2.54
CA ARG A 117 18.03 1.50 2.72
C ARG A 117 17.21 1.97 1.53
N ARG A 118 17.71 1.76 0.31
CA ARG A 118 17.00 2.11 -0.93
C ARG A 118 15.69 1.32 -1.03
N ALA A 119 15.75 0.01 -0.79
CA ALA A 119 14.57 -0.85 -0.85
C ALA A 119 13.53 -0.47 0.22
N GLY A 120 13.97 -0.17 1.44
CA GLY A 120 13.11 0.28 2.54
C GLY A 120 12.44 1.61 2.24
N HIS A 121 13.21 2.65 1.90
CA HIS A 121 12.64 3.97 1.58
C HIS A 121 11.72 3.94 0.37
N SER A 122 12.10 3.26 -0.71
CA SER A 122 11.24 3.10 -1.89
C SER A 122 9.92 2.39 -1.54
N SER A 123 9.97 1.34 -0.72
CA SER A 123 8.75 0.62 -0.32
C SER A 123 7.83 1.46 0.57
N VAL A 124 8.40 2.25 1.50
CA VAL A 124 7.61 3.16 2.34
C VAL A 124 6.95 4.26 1.51
N LEU A 125 7.66 4.83 0.53
CA LEU A 125 7.11 5.85 -0.36
C LEU A 125 5.93 5.31 -1.16
N ASN A 126 6.10 4.14 -1.81
CA ASN A 126 5.04 3.52 -2.60
C ASN A 126 3.75 3.26 -1.78
N VAL A 127 3.88 2.87 -0.50
CA VAL A 127 2.73 2.61 0.37
C VAL A 127 1.98 3.89 0.72
N ILE A 128 2.71 4.99 0.94
CA ILE A 128 2.12 6.28 1.32
C ILE A 128 1.53 7.00 0.11
N GLU A 129 2.17 6.90 -1.05
CA GLU A 129 1.64 7.41 -2.32
C GLU A 129 0.32 6.70 -2.69
N ALA A 130 0.18 5.43 -2.34
CA ALA A 130 -1.08 4.69 -2.46
C ALA A 130 -2.17 5.11 -1.46
N GLY A 131 -1.91 6.09 -0.58
CA GLY A 131 -2.88 6.67 0.34
C GLY A 131 -2.92 6.06 1.74
N ALA A 132 -1.97 5.19 2.11
CA ALA A 132 -1.94 4.65 3.48
C ALA A 132 -1.70 5.75 4.53
N LYS A 133 -2.40 5.68 5.66
CA LYS A 133 -2.24 6.64 6.78
C LYS A 133 -0.86 6.56 7.43
N GLY A 134 -0.25 5.37 7.40
CA GLY A 134 1.13 5.17 7.83
C GLY A 134 1.66 3.79 7.49
N CYS A 135 2.98 3.68 7.48
CA CYS A 135 3.72 2.49 7.12
C CYS A 135 4.92 2.30 8.04
N LEU A 136 5.12 1.08 8.52
CA LEU A 136 6.31 0.62 9.23
C LEU A 136 6.88 -0.58 8.50
N ILE A 137 8.13 -0.45 8.06
CA ILE A 137 8.88 -1.55 7.48
C ILE A 137 10.04 -1.87 8.41
N ILE A 138 10.18 -3.14 8.76
CA ILE A 138 11.27 -3.66 9.57
C ILE A 138 12.04 -4.67 8.73
N ILE A 139 13.33 -4.39 8.52
CA ILE A 139 14.24 -5.32 7.85
C ILE A 139 15.23 -5.82 8.92
N ALA A 140 15.18 -7.12 9.21
CA ALA A 140 15.99 -7.75 10.24
C ALA A 140 16.82 -8.88 9.66
N GLY A 141 18.14 -8.88 9.90
CA GLY A 141 19.02 -9.93 9.40
C GLY A 141 20.48 -9.49 9.28
N LYS A 142 21.23 -10.18 8.43
CA LYS A 142 22.62 -9.83 8.09
C LYS A 142 22.64 -8.79 6.97
N LEU A 143 22.45 -7.53 7.32
CA LEU A 143 22.32 -6.44 6.34
C LEU A 143 23.65 -6.06 5.69
N THR A 144 24.61 -5.57 6.48
CA THR A 144 25.89 -5.05 5.96
C THR A 144 27.10 -5.89 6.40
N GLY A 145 26.96 -6.70 7.46
CA GLY A 145 28.06 -7.45 8.06
C GLY A 145 27.61 -8.78 8.61
N SER A 146 28.50 -9.46 9.33
CA SER A 146 28.26 -10.80 9.87
C SER A 146 27.27 -10.85 11.03
N ARG A 147 27.08 -9.73 11.75
CA ARG A 147 26.16 -9.60 12.89
C ARG A 147 24.75 -9.19 12.42
N HIS A 148 23.76 -9.72 13.12
CA HIS A 148 22.36 -9.32 12.96
C HIS A 148 22.18 -7.82 13.27
N ARG A 149 21.45 -7.13 12.38
CA ARG A 149 20.98 -5.76 12.57
C ARG A 149 19.50 -5.67 12.20
N THR A 150 18.81 -4.73 12.81
CA THR A 150 17.41 -4.43 12.53
C THR A 150 17.29 -2.96 12.17
N GLU A 151 16.88 -2.68 10.94
CA GLU A 151 16.59 -1.32 10.47
C GLU A 151 15.07 -1.15 10.41
N LYS A 152 14.57 -0.01 10.91
CA LYS A 152 13.15 0.34 10.87
C LYS A 152 12.96 1.59 10.01
N PHE A 153 12.06 1.52 9.05
CA PHE A 153 11.63 2.65 8.24
C PHE A 153 10.19 2.96 8.59
N LEU A 154 9.94 4.15 9.13
CA LEU A 154 8.63 4.61 9.55
C LEU A 154 8.29 5.89 8.80
N LYS A 155 7.07 5.99 8.28
CA LYS A 155 6.52 7.26 7.78
C LYS A 155 4.99 7.26 7.95
N GLY A 156 4.41 8.43 8.19
CA GLY A 156 3.00 8.58 8.51
C GLY A 156 2.66 8.21 9.96
N HIS A 157 1.38 7.92 10.20
CA HIS A 157 0.86 7.65 11.53
C HIS A 157 0.64 6.15 11.74
N ILE A 158 1.20 5.59 12.83
CA ILE A 158 1.04 4.17 13.19
C ILE A 158 0.59 4.02 14.65
N LYS A 159 -0.23 2.99 14.91
CA LYS A 159 -0.61 2.59 16.27
C LYS A 159 0.00 1.24 16.60
N PHE A 160 0.59 1.14 17.79
CA PHE A 160 1.23 -0.08 18.27
C PHE A 160 0.36 -0.88 19.26
N CYS A 161 -0.66 -0.25 19.85
CA CYS A 161 -1.43 -0.82 20.96
C CYS A 161 -2.94 -0.61 20.78
N GLY A 162 -3.73 -1.43 21.47
CA GLY A 162 -5.20 -1.34 21.54
C GLY A 162 -5.93 -2.04 20.39
N GLU A 163 -7.26 -2.04 20.48
CA GLU A 163 -8.15 -2.63 19.46
C GLU A 163 -7.92 -2.00 18.08
N THR A 164 -7.65 -0.69 18.05
CA THR A 164 -7.35 0.02 16.80
C THR A 164 -6.20 -0.59 16.02
N ALA A 165 -5.17 -1.12 16.70
CA ALA A 165 -4.06 -1.76 16.03
C ALA A 165 -4.48 -3.11 15.42
N LEU A 166 -5.33 -3.88 16.10
CA LEU A 166 -5.83 -5.16 15.60
C LEU A 166 -6.77 -5.01 14.41
N THR A 167 -7.63 -3.99 14.43
CA THR A 167 -8.62 -3.77 13.37
C THR A 167 -8.03 -3.05 12.14
N HIS A 168 -7.18 -2.05 12.35
CA HIS A 168 -6.75 -1.13 11.29
C HIS A 168 -5.33 -1.35 10.78
N MET A 169 -4.49 -2.10 11.50
CA MET A 169 -3.13 -2.40 11.07
C MET A 169 -3.08 -3.77 10.41
N GLU A 170 -2.67 -3.79 9.15
CA GLU A 170 -2.35 -5.03 8.45
C GLU A 170 -0.86 -5.30 8.56
N VAL A 171 -0.49 -6.55 8.86
CA VAL A 171 0.91 -6.97 8.97
C VAL A 171 1.17 -8.10 7.99
N GLY A 172 2.20 -7.92 7.17
CA GLY A 172 2.73 -8.92 6.24
C GLY A 172 4.16 -9.26 6.57
N GLN A 173 4.53 -10.53 6.38
CA GLN A 173 5.89 -11.01 6.60
C GLN A 173 6.36 -11.85 5.41
N SER A 174 7.62 -11.69 5.06
CA SER A 174 8.29 -12.48 4.04
C SER A 174 9.77 -12.65 4.41
N THR A 175 10.37 -13.70 3.85
CA THR A 175 11.79 -14.02 4.05
C THR A 175 12.52 -13.89 2.72
N ALA A 176 13.55 -13.05 2.68
CA ALA A 176 14.45 -12.94 1.53
C ALA A 176 15.64 -13.89 1.71
N VAL A 177 15.95 -14.68 0.70
CA VAL A 177 17.11 -15.59 0.71
C VAL A 177 18.26 -14.96 -0.06
N VAL A 178 19.32 -14.56 0.66
CA VAL A 178 20.52 -13.93 0.10
C VAL A 178 21.72 -14.86 0.32
N LYS A 179 22.81 -14.67 -0.44
CA LYS A 179 24.03 -15.48 -0.34
C LYS A 179 24.60 -15.63 1.07
N LEU A 180 24.47 -14.60 1.92
CA LEU A 180 25.00 -14.60 3.30
C LEU A 180 24.05 -15.22 4.34
N GLY A 181 22.81 -15.56 3.93
CA GLY A 181 21.75 -16.09 4.78
C GLY A 181 20.39 -15.46 4.47
N THR A 182 19.47 -15.56 5.43
CA THR A 182 18.11 -15.02 5.30
C THR A 182 17.96 -13.65 5.95
N ILE A 183 17.11 -12.82 5.35
CA ILE A 183 16.70 -11.51 5.88
C ILE A 183 15.18 -11.54 6.04
N GLY A 184 14.68 -11.20 7.22
CA GLY A 184 13.26 -11.04 7.51
C GLY A 184 12.78 -9.66 7.10
N CYS A 185 11.70 -9.61 6.33
CA CYS A 185 11.00 -8.40 5.94
C CYS A 185 9.62 -8.41 6.61
N THR A 186 9.37 -7.47 7.51
CA THR A 186 8.05 -7.25 8.10
C THR A 186 7.53 -5.90 7.64
N VAL A 187 6.32 -5.87 7.11
CA VAL A 187 5.65 -4.65 6.66
C VAL A 187 4.34 -4.54 7.44
N ALA A 188 4.15 -3.40 8.11
CA ALA A 188 2.91 -3.07 8.78
C ALA A 188 2.34 -1.79 8.17
N ILE A 189 1.09 -1.86 7.71
CA ILE A 189 0.40 -0.77 7.00
C ILE A 189 -0.85 -0.40 7.78
N MET A 190 -1.05 0.89 8.03
CA MET A 190 -2.31 1.41 8.56
C MET A 190 -3.22 1.79 7.39
N LYS A 191 -4.42 1.20 7.35
CA LYS A 191 -5.37 1.40 6.24
C LYS A 191 -5.72 2.89 6.03
N PRO A 192 -6.00 3.29 4.78
CA PRO A 192 -6.52 4.62 4.47
C PRO A 192 -7.86 4.87 5.18
N GLY A 193 -8.17 6.14 5.48
CA GLY A 193 -9.48 6.55 6.01
C GLY A 193 -9.82 6.06 7.42
N THR A 194 -8.83 5.54 8.17
CA THR A 194 -9.05 4.99 9.51
C THR A 194 -9.25 6.11 10.53
N LYS A 195 -10.50 6.27 10.99
CA LYS A 195 -10.85 7.19 12.08
C LYS A 195 -10.33 6.63 13.40
N LEU A 196 -9.46 7.38 14.04
CA LEU A 196 -8.97 7.03 15.38
C LEU A 196 -10.01 7.42 16.44
N PRO A 197 -10.06 6.73 17.59
CA PRO A 197 -10.98 7.08 18.67
C PRO A 197 -10.71 8.47 19.28
N HIS A 198 -9.55 9.05 19.01
CA HIS A 198 -9.19 10.41 19.43
C HIS A 198 -9.54 11.48 18.37
N GLU A 199 -9.85 11.07 17.14
CA GLU A 199 -10.27 11.98 16.08
C GLU A 199 -11.78 12.18 16.22
N VAL A 200 -12.16 13.32 16.78
CA VAL A 200 -13.56 13.73 16.91
C VAL A 200 -13.81 14.84 15.91
N ASP A 201 -14.74 14.59 14.99
CA ASP A 201 -15.20 15.59 14.03
C ASP A 201 -16.17 16.55 14.76
N ILE A 202 -15.71 17.76 15.06
CA ILE A 202 -16.55 18.80 15.68
C ILE A 202 -17.34 19.47 14.56
N ILE A 203 -18.61 19.08 14.43
CA ILE A 203 -19.53 19.69 13.48
C ILE A 203 -19.98 21.04 14.03
N SER A 204 -20.02 22.08 13.19
CA SER A 204 -20.49 23.40 13.62
C SER A 204 -21.98 23.35 13.98
N ARG A 205 -22.43 24.27 14.84
CA ARG A 205 -23.82 24.29 15.32
C ARG A 205 -24.81 24.49 14.16
N ILE A 206 -24.44 25.33 13.20
CA ILE A 206 -25.23 25.65 12.01
C ILE A 206 -25.33 24.42 11.10
N ASP A 207 -24.20 23.73 10.86
CA ASP A 207 -24.17 22.51 10.02
C ASP A 207 -24.95 21.35 10.66
N ALA A 208 -25.07 21.35 11.98
CA ALA A 208 -25.90 20.40 12.72
C ALA A 208 -27.40 20.73 12.67
N GLY A 209 -27.80 21.83 12.00
CA GLY A 209 -29.18 22.31 11.94
C GLY A 209 -29.67 22.99 13.22
N LEU A 210 -28.76 23.38 14.12
CA LEU A 210 -29.09 24.16 15.31
C LEU A 210 -28.91 25.65 15.02
N GLY A 211 -29.84 26.47 15.49
CA GLY A 211 -29.74 27.93 15.42
C GLY A 211 -28.48 28.48 16.12
N PRO A 212 -28.13 29.75 15.86
CA PRO A 212 -26.94 30.39 16.40
C PRO A 212 -26.86 30.26 17.93
N TYR A 213 -25.64 30.16 18.45
CA TYR A 213 -25.42 30.04 19.89
C TYR A 213 -25.81 31.34 20.59
N VAL A 214 -27.01 31.39 21.15
CA VAL A 214 -27.38 32.40 22.14
C VAL A 214 -26.76 31.97 23.46
N ALA A 215 -25.75 32.70 23.93
CA ALA A 215 -25.18 32.47 25.25
C ALA A 215 -26.30 32.66 26.29
N PRO A 216 -26.54 31.69 27.19
CA PRO A 216 -27.47 31.92 28.27
C PRO A 216 -26.92 33.08 29.10
N ALA A 217 -27.65 34.20 29.15
CA ALA A 217 -27.36 35.28 30.08
C ALA A 217 -27.19 34.65 31.46
N MET A 218 -26.00 34.79 32.04
CA MET A 218 -25.73 34.32 33.39
C MET A 218 -26.84 34.85 34.29
N ALA A 219 -27.61 33.96 34.90
CA ALA A 219 -28.61 34.31 35.90
C ALA A 219 -27.89 34.96 37.08
N GLY A 220 -27.83 36.29 37.09
CA GLY A 220 -27.05 37.03 38.07
C GLY A 220 -26.77 38.50 37.80
N THR A 221 -27.49 39.20 36.92
CA THR A 221 -27.65 40.67 36.97
C THR A 221 -29.01 41.02 36.37
N GLU A 222 -29.97 41.40 37.23
CA GLU A 222 -31.22 42.04 36.85
C GLU A 222 -30.88 43.33 36.09
N GLY A 223 -31.31 43.45 34.84
CA GLY A 223 -31.24 44.74 34.10
C GLY A 223 -30.69 44.70 32.68
N THR A 224 -30.95 43.67 31.88
CA THR A 224 -30.65 43.71 30.43
C THR A 224 -31.77 43.07 29.60
N GLU A 225 -33.00 43.52 29.79
CA GLU A 225 -34.06 43.32 28.78
C GLU A 225 -33.96 44.40 27.67
N ASP A 226 -33.32 45.54 27.95
CA ASP A 226 -33.23 46.69 27.02
C ASP A 226 -32.09 46.60 25.98
N ILE A 227 -31.23 45.58 26.03
CA ILE A 227 -30.13 45.41 25.04
C ILE A 227 -30.53 44.44 23.91
N ILE A 228 -31.69 43.77 24.02
CA ILE A 228 -32.12 42.74 23.07
C ILE A 228 -32.79 43.33 21.81
N GLU A 229 -33.22 44.59 21.83
CA GLU A 229 -33.82 45.24 20.64
C GLU A 229 -32.81 46.00 19.76
N GLU A 230 -31.58 46.24 20.21
CA GLU A 230 -30.62 47.12 19.49
C GLU A 230 -29.52 46.36 18.71
N SER A 231 -29.53 45.02 18.69
CA SER A 231 -28.57 44.21 17.93
C SER A 231 -29.21 43.28 16.90
N LEU A 232 -30.40 43.62 16.40
CA LEU A 232 -31.01 43.01 15.22
C LEU A 232 -31.18 44.07 14.14
N SER A 233 -30.10 44.42 13.45
CA SER A 233 -30.21 44.92 12.09
C SER A 233 -30.32 43.70 11.18
N GLU A 234 -31.54 43.42 10.73
CA GLU A 234 -31.84 42.43 9.67
C GLU A 234 -31.02 42.71 8.38
N GLU A 235 -30.45 43.91 8.27
CA GLU A 235 -29.59 44.38 7.17
C GLU A 235 -28.17 43.77 7.17
N GLU A 236 -27.56 43.46 8.33
CA GLU A 236 -26.21 42.86 8.37
C GLU A 236 -26.24 41.36 8.04
N ALA A 237 -27.30 40.66 8.46
CA ALA A 237 -27.49 39.25 8.09
C ALA A 237 -27.86 39.06 6.61
N ALA A 238 -28.61 40.00 6.02
CA ALA A 238 -28.96 39.96 4.60
C ALA A 238 -27.75 40.25 3.70
N THR A 239 -26.87 41.18 4.10
CA THR A 239 -25.67 41.55 3.33
C THR A 239 -24.59 40.46 3.37
N GLU A 240 -24.44 39.73 4.47
CA GLU A 240 -23.54 38.57 4.53
C GLU A 240 -24.07 37.38 3.70
N LEU A 241 -25.38 37.11 3.70
CA LEU A 241 -26.00 36.07 2.87
C LEU A 241 -25.88 36.37 1.36
N GLU A 242 -26.07 37.63 0.95
CA GLU A 242 -25.91 38.04 -0.45
C GLU A 242 -24.43 37.96 -0.90
N SER A 243 -23.49 38.16 0.02
CA SER A 243 -22.06 37.99 -0.26
C SER A 243 -21.63 36.52 -0.39
N LEU A 244 -22.28 35.62 0.36
CA LEU A 244 -22.05 34.17 0.28
C LEU A 244 -22.72 33.55 -0.95
N GLU A 245 -23.88 34.04 -1.38
CA GLU A 245 -24.51 33.62 -2.63
C GLU A 245 -23.67 34.01 -3.85
N LYS A 246 -23.08 35.21 -3.87
CA LYS A 246 -22.15 35.63 -4.94
C LYS A 246 -20.88 34.78 -5.00
N LEU A 247 -20.30 34.43 -3.85
CA LEU A 247 -19.15 33.53 -3.78
C LEU A 247 -19.49 32.10 -4.20
N GLN A 248 -20.73 31.64 -3.97
CA GLN A 248 -21.21 30.35 -4.46
C GLN A 248 -21.51 30.35 -5.96
N GLU A 249 -22.02 31.45 -6.53
CA GLU A 249 -22.21 31.61 -7.97
C GLU A 249 -20.86 31.68 -8.71
N ASP A 250 -19.87 32.40 -8.16
CA ASP A 250 -18.51 32.45 -8.72
C ASP A 250 -17.82 31.08 -8.68
N GLN A 251 -18.00 30.30 -7.61
CA GLN A 251 -17.47 28.92 -7.54
C GLN A 251 -18.19 27.97 -8.49
N LYS A 252 -19.48 28.20 -8.76
CA LYS A 252 -20.28 27.38 -9.66
C LYS A 252 -19.98 27.69 -11.13
N ALA A 253 -19.75 28.96 -11.48
CA ALA A 253 -19.27 29.39 -12.79
C ALA A 253 -17.88 28.81 -13.12
N VAL A 254 -16.96 28.79 -12.15
CA VAL A 254 -15.64 28.17 -12.32
C VAL A 254 -15.72 26.64 -12.50
N THR A 255 -16.72 25.98 -11.91
CA THR A 255 -16.94 24.54 -12.14
C THR A 255 -17.65 24.24 -13.46
N GLU A 256 -18.53 25.10 -13.95
CA GLU A 256 -19.21 24.91 -15.25
C GLU A 256 -18.27 25.20 -16.43
N GLU A 257 -17.40 26.22 -16.35
CA GLU A 257 -16.35 26.49 -17.36
C GLU A 257 -15.28 25.37 -17.43
N SER A 258 -15.11 24.57 -16.37
CA SER A 258 -14.19 23.42 -16.37
C SER A 258 -14.79 22.12 -16.93
N SER A 259 -16.07 22.14 -17.35
CA SER A 259 -16.81 20.94 -17.75
C SER A 259 -17.18 20.83 -19.23
N ASP A 260 -16.88 21.85 -20.06
CA ASP A 260 -17.22 21.88 -21.49
C ASP A 260 -16.04 21.82 -22.47
N ASP A 261 -14.80 21.61 -22.02
CA ASP A 261 -13.62 21.50 -22.91
C ASP A 261 -12.90 20.15 -22.78
N ASP A 262 -13.49 19.09 -23.33
CA ASP A 262 -12.72 17.96 -23.87
C ASP A 262 -13.49 17.24 -25.00
N ALA A 263 -13.47 17.81 -26.21
CA ALA A 263 -13.68 17.08 -27.47
C ALA A 263 -13.19 17.85 -28.72
N SER A 264 -11.99 17.48 -29.19
CA SER A 264 -11.50 17.45 -30.58
C SER A 264 -11.33 18.74 -31.44
N GLU A 265 -10.08 18.88 -31.89
CA GLU A 265 -9.56 19.29 -33.21
C GLU A 265 -9.47 20.78 -33.65
N GLU A 266 -8.20 21.18 -33.80
CA GLU A 266 -7.56 21.86 -34.94
C GLU A 266 -7.75 23.37 -35.25
N THR A 267 -6.57 23.99 -35.43
CA THR A 267 -6.19 25.15 -36.28
C THR A 267 -6.27 26.60 -35.77
N GLU A 268 -5.05 27.17 -35.67
CA GLU A 268 -4.59 28.51 -36.11
C GLU A 268 -5.40 29.77 -35.76
N SER A 269 -4.82 30.69 -34.97
CA SER A 269 -4.14 31.90 -35.48
C SER A 269 -3.94 32.99 -34.41
N GLU A 270 -2.71 33.50 -34.37
CA GLU A 270 -2.27 34.88 -34.09
C GLU A 270 -2.67 35.61 -32.79
N ALA A 271 -1.70 35.73 -31.86
CA ALA A 271 -1.15 37.03 -31.44
C ALA A 271 0.13 36.83 -30.59
N GLU A 272 1.22 37.42 -31.06
CA GLU A 272 2.57 37.40 -30.48
C GLU A 272 2.79 38.53 -29.43
N PRO A 273 3.94 38.60 -28.71
CA PRO A 273 3.95 38.64 -27.25
C PRO A 273 4.59 39.91 -26.64
N ALA A 274 4.52 40.04 -25.31
CA ALA A 274 5.31 41.01 -24.55
C ALA A 274 6.62 40.36 -24.03
N GLU A 275 7.73 41.02 -24.34
CA GLU A 275 9.12 40.62 -24.16
C GLU A 275 9.55 40.49 -22.69
N ALA A 276 10.28 39.41 -22.37
CA ALA A 276 11.26 39.36 -21.29
C ALA A 276 12.36 38.35 -21.65
N GLU A 277 13.58 38.86 -21.86
CA GLU A 277 14.77 38.10 -22.26
C GLU A 277 15.19 37.03 -21.22
N PRO A 278 15.60 35.82 -21.65
CA PRO A 278 16.53 35.00 -20.91
C PRO A 278 17.95 35.07 -21.52
N ALA A 279 18.92 35.32 -20.65
CA ALA A 279 20.34 35.28 -20.96
C ALA A 279 20.80 33.86 -21.38
N GLU A 280 21.47 33.78 -22.52
CA GLU A 280 22.17 32.60 -23.02
C GLU A 280 23.39 32.28 -22.14
N ALA A 281 23.52 31.02 -21.74
CA ALA A 281 24.77 30.47 -21.22
C ALA A 281 25.17 29.30 -22.13
N GLU A 282 26.31 29.45 -22.79
CA GLU A 282 26.91 28.49 -23.69
C GLU A 282 27.23 27.15 -22.98
N PRO A 283 27.05 26.00 -23.64
CA PRO A 283 27.54 24.72 -23.13
C PRO A 283 29.06 24.61 -23.36
N ALA A 284 29.82 24.60 -22.27
CA ALA A 284 31.24 24.25 -22.31
C ALA A 284 31.41 22.75 -22.63
N GLU A 285 32.01 22.48 -23.78
CA GLU A 285 32.54 21.18 -24.17
C GLU A 285 33.65 20.76 -23.19
N ALA A 286 33.50 19.60 -22.55
CA ALA A 286 34.56 18.96 -21.78
C ALA A 286 35.03 17.72 -22.55
N GLU A 287 36.27 17.79 -23.03
CA GLU A 287 36.97 16.69 -23.70
C GLU A 287 37.10 15.46 -22.78
N PRO A 288 36.97 14.24 -23.32
CA PRO A 288 37.23 13.02 -22.57
C PRO A 288 38.74 12.84 -22.36
N ALA A 289 39.18 12.84 -21.10
CA ALA A 289 40.54 12.47 -20.74
C ALA A 289 40.78 10.97 -21.02
N GLU A 290 41.60 10.70 -22.03
CA GLU A 290 42.22 9.41 -22.29
C GLU A 290 43.14 9.04 -21.11
N ALA A 291 42.87 7.91 -20.45
CA ALA A 291 43.81 7.27 -19.56
C ALA A 291 44.34 6.01 -20.24
N GLU A 292 45.63 6.03 -20.57
CA GLU A 292 46.36 4.93 -21.20
C GLU A 292 46.33 3.65 -20.35
N PRO A 293 46.29 2.47 -20.98
CA PRO A 293 46.39 1.19 -20.30
C PRO A 293 47.84 0.93 -19.86
N ALA A 294 48.07 0.78 -18.54
CA ALA A 294 49.34 0.29 -18.02
C ALA A 294 49.49 -1.21 -18.34
N GLU A 295 50.36 -1.51 -19.30
CA GLU A 295 50.88 -2.86 -19.57
C GLU A 295 51.80 -3.34 -18.45
N ALA A 296 51.82 -4.66 -18.29
CA ALA A 296 52.46 -5.41 -17.21
C ALA A 296 53.98 -5.59 -17.41
N GLU A 297 54.72 -5.67 -16.29
CA GLU A 297 55.99 -6.42 -16.25
C GLU A 297 55.81 -7.78 -15.54
N PRO A 298 56.38 -8.87 -16.08
CA PRO A 298 56.24 -10.23 -15.57
C PRO A 298 57.22 -10.52 -14.43
N ALA A 299 56.73 -11.10 -13.33
CA ALA A 299 57.57 -11.73 -12.32
C ALA A 299 57.85 -13.20 -12.70
N GLU A 300 59.07 -13.47 -13.15
CA GLU A 300 59.60 -14.83 -13.35
C GLU A 300 60.15 -15.44 -12.05
N ALA A 301 59.87 -16.75 -11.92
CA ALA A 301 60.64 -17.84 -11.28
C ALA A 301 60.70 -17.98 -9.74
N GLU A 302 60.17 -19.10 -9.21
CA GLU A 302 60.94 -20.35 -9.09
C GLU A 302 60.03 -21.62 -8.94
N PRO A 303 60.45 -22.79 -9.45
CA PRO A 303 59.64 -24.01 -9.49
C PRO A 303 59.90 -24.96 -8.30
N GLU A 304 58.84 -25.33 -7.56
CA GLU A 304 58.93 -26.39 -6.55
C GLU A 304 58.94 -27.79 -7.17
N GLN A 305 59.92 -28.57 -6.73
CA GLN A 305 60.29 -29.88 -7.24
C GLN A 305 59.28 -30.98 -6.87
N ARG A 306 58.64 -31.53 -7.91
CA ARG A 306 58.56 -32.96 -8.23
C ARG A 306 58.79 -33.96 -7.06
N LYS A 307 57.71 -34.49 -6.48
CA LYS A 307 57.69 -35.88 -5.95
C LYS A 307 56.66 -36.74 -6.68
N ARG A 308 57.17 -37.43 -7.71
CA ARG A 308 56.56 -38.64 -8.26
C ARG A 308 56.45 -39.68 -7.15
N ARG A 309 55.25 -40.15 -6.82
CA ARG A 309 55.06 -41.48 -6.26
C ARG A 309 54.63 -42.41 -7.40
N LYS A 310 55.53 -43.31 -7.78
CA LYS A 310 55.26 -44.51 -8.58
C LYS A 310 55.34 -45.71 -7.63
N LYS A 311 54.19 -46.35 -7.41
CA LYS A 311 53.89 -47.79 -7.45
C LYS A 311 52.62 -48.02 -6.65
#